data_AF-A0A9E0LDQ8-F1
#
_entry.id   AF-A0A9E0LDQ8-F1
#
_cell.length_a   1.000
_cell.length_b   1.000
_cell.length_c   1.000
_cell.angle_alpha   90.00
_cell.angle_beta   90.00
_cell.angle_gamma   90.00
#
_symmetry.space_group_name_H-M   'P 1'
#
loop_
_entity.id
_entity.type
_entity.pdbx_description
1 polymer ?
#
loop_
_entity_poly.entity_id
_entity_poly.type
_entity_poly.pdbx_seq_one_letter_code
_entity_poly.pdbx_strand_id
1 'polypeptide(L)'
;MSEDLENINFSQPPAEAASDSKPKRGRPPVPRPVGSTSSQAADKPAENKVVKLLDKNPVGMTLPEMAGGPRQLKRIRTLRPQLAEAIRAGLIMPVSQRAGHTVYRLVRHIANR
;
A
#
# COMPACT_ATOMS: atom_id res chain seq x y z
N MET A 1 15.56 14.72 -64.38
CA MET A 1 15.66 14.75 -62.91
C MET A 1 15.53 13.30 -62.45
N SER A 2 16.68 12.65 -62.31
CA SER A 2 16.85 11.32 -61.75
C SER A 2 17.36 11.53 -60.33
N GLU A 3 16.69 11.01 -59.31
CA GLU A 3 17.32 10.72 -58.02
C GLU A 3 16.71 9.45 -57.43
N ASP A 4 17.57 8.45 -57.40
CA ASP A 4 17.47 7.09 -56.93
C ASP A 4 17.21 7.01 -55.42
N LEU A 5 16.24 6.19 -55.00
CA LEU A 5 16.08 5.75 -53.61
C LEU A 5 16.79 4.41 -53.43
N GLU A 6 18.13 4.46 -53.44
CA GLU A 6 18.99 3.43 -52.88
C GLU A 6 19.19 3.72 -51.39
N ASN A 7 18.59 2.91 -50.51
CA ASN A 7 19.05 2.82 -49.12
C ASN A 7 19.32 1.36 -48.78
N ILE A 8 20.44 0.88 -49.33
CA ILE A 8 21.02 -0.42 -49.06
C ILE A 8 21.86 -0.31 -47.77
N ASN A 9 21.79 -1.38 -46.97
CA ASN A 9 22.87 -1.88 -46.12
C ASN A 9 22.85 -1.50 -44.62
N PHE A 10 22.27 -2.40 -43.83
CA PHE A 10 22.91 -2.82 -42.59
C PHE A 10 23.01 -4.36 -42.57
N SER A 11 24.09 -4.86 -43.18
CA SER A 11 24.79 -6.11 -42.82
C SER A 11 24.97 -6.17 -41.29
N GLN A 12 24.95 -7.27 -40.52
CA GLN A 12 25.34 -8.67 -40.70
C GLN A 12 24.93 -9.42 -39.37
N PRO A 13 25.29 -10.71 -39.08
CA PRO A 13 24.35 -11.73 -38.60
C PRO A 13 24.75 -12.33 -37.21
N PRO A 14 24.63 -13.65 -36.97
CA PRO A 14 23.86 -14.29 -35.90
C PRO A 14 24.68 -14.57 -34.61
N ALA A 15 24.00 -14.70 -33.47
CA ALA A 15 24.59 -15.31 -32.29
C ALA A 15 23.56 -16.17 -31.56
N GLU A 16 23.55 -17.47 -31.89
CA GLU A 16 23.20 -18.50 -30.93
C GLU A 16 24.14 -18.37 -29.72
N ALA A 17 23.58 -18.18 -28.52
CA ALA A 17 24.28 -18.44 -27.28
C ALA A 17 23.28 -18.76 -26.17
N ALA A 18 23.04 -20.06 -26.03
CA ALA A 18 22.89 -20.78 -24.77
C ALA A 18 22.29 -20.03 -23.56
N SER A 19 21.13 -20.50 -23.11
CA SER A 19 20.79 -20.47 -21.68
C SER A 19 20.01 -21.73 -21.29
N ASP A 20 20.76 -22.83 -21.32
CA ASP A 20 20.81 -23.88 -20.30
C ASP A 20 19.75 -23.75 -19.17
N SER A 21 18.60 -24.38 -19.37
CA SER A 21 17.58 -24.58 -18.34
C SER A 21 18.08 -25.56 -17.26
N LYS A 22 18.91 -25.10 -16.33
CA LYS A 22 19.26 -25.85 -15.11
C LYS A 22 18.34 -25.47 -13.95
N PRO A 23 17.58 -26.40 -13.35
CA PRO A 23 16.96 -26.18 -12.05
C PRO A 23 18.04 -26.26 -10.97
N LYS A 24 18.45 -25.11 -10.41
CA LYS A 24 19.31 -25.08 -9.22
C LYS A 24 18.52 -25.55 -8.00
N ARG A 25 18.60 -26.86 -7.74
CA ARG A 25 18.31 -27.52 -6.47
C ARG A 25 19.30 -27.02 -5.42
N GLY A 26 18.82 -26.62 -4.24
CA GLY A 26 19.66 -26.51 -3.04
C GLY A 26 19.96 -25.10 -2.53
N ARG A 27 18.94 -24.38 -2.04
CA ARG A 27 19.10 -23.54 -0.84
C ARG A 27 17.94 -23.84 0.11
N PRO A 28 18.19 -24.25 1.37
CA PRO A 28 17.12 -24.36 2.35
C PRO A 28 16.47 -22.99 2.54
N PRO A 29 15.13 -22.90 2.66
CA PRO A 29 14.45 -21.64 2.85
C PRO A 29 14.88 -21.05 4.20
N VAL A 30 15.56 -19.90 4.16
CA VAL A 30 15.79 -19.08 5.35
C VAL A 30 14.42 -18.64 5.86
N PRO A 31 14.00 -19.01 7.08
CA PRO A 31 12.77 -18.50 7.66
C PRO A 31 12.95 -17.00 7.87
N ARG A 32 12.35 -16.19 6.99
CA ARG A 32 12.17 -14.77 7.29
C ARG A 32 11.22 -14.70 8.49
N PRO A 33 11.53 -13.92 9.54
CA PRO A 33 10.58 -13.69 10.61
C PRO A 33 9.31 -13.10 9.99
N VAL A 34 8.24 -13.90 10.06
CA VAL A 34 6.87 -13.55 9.69
C VAL A 34 6.32 -12.54 10.70
N GLY A 35 6.93 -11.36 10.74
CA GLY A 35 6.47 -10.20 11.49
C GLY A 35 5.35 -9.50 10.74
N SER A 36 4.21 -10.16 10.61
CA SER A 36 2.89 -9.57 10.39
C SER A 36 1.88 -10.69 10.49
N THR A 37 1.57 -11.07 11.72
CA THR A 37 0.33 -11.72 12.10
C THR A 37 -0.84 -10.95 11.47
N SER A 38 -1.22 -11.36 10.26
CA SER A 38 -2.60 -11.30 9.80
C SER A 38 -3.37 -12.29 10.67
N SER A 39 -3.58 -11.92 11.93
CA SER A 39 -4.58 -12.53 12.78
C SER A 39 -5.91 -12.32 12.10
N GLN A 40 -6.50 -13.45 11.72
CA GLN A 40 -7.93 -13.62 11.59
C GLN A 40 -8.65 -12.82 12.69
N ALA A 41 -9.61 -12.02 12.26
CA ALA A 41 -10.79 -11.71 13.03
C ALA A 41 -11.93 -11.64 12.03
N ALA A 42 -12.49 -12.82 11.74
CA ALA A 42 -13.89 -12.93 11.38
C ALA A 42 -14.75 -12.44 12.57
N ASP A 43 -16.01 -12.11 12.29
CA ASP A 43 -17.06 -11.70 13.22
C ASP A 43 -17.09 -10.23 13.69
N LYS A 44 -17.50 -9.36 12.75
CA LYS A 44 -18.67 -8.46 12.83
C LYS A 44 -18.71 -7.59 11.56
N PRO A 45 -19.85 -7.40 10.91
CA PRO A 45 -19.94 -6.38 9.88
C PRO A 45 -19.71 -5.03 10.57
N ALA A 46 -18.93 -4.14 9.97
CA ALA A 46 -18.86 -2.72 10.33
C ALA A 46 -18.09 -2.29 11.60
N GLU A 47 -17.23 -3.10 12.22
CA GLU A 47 -16.18 -2.53 13.09
C GLU A 47 -15.04 -1.97 12.24
N ASN A 48 -15.21 -0.70 11.81
CA ASN A 48 -14.22 0.03 11.03
C ASN A 48 -12.84 -0.06 11.69
N LYS A 49 -11.90 -0.74 11.02
CA LYS A 49 -10.51 -0.90 11.49
C LYS A 49 -9.85 0.44 11.85
N VAL A 50 -10.22 1.48 11.10
CA VAL A 50 -9.83 2.87 11.31
C VAL A 50 -10.24 3.38 12.70
N VAL A 51 -11.47 3.13 13.14
CA VAL A 51 -12.00 3.57 14.45
C VAL A 51 -11.20 2.91 15.58
N LYS A 52 -10.94 1.61 15.50
CA LYS A 52 -10.14 0.88 16.50
C LYS A 52 -8.70 1.39 16.61
N LEU A 53 -8.08 1.78 15.49
CA LEU A 53 -6.73 2.33 15.49
C LEU A 53 -6.66 3.73 16.11
N LEU A 54 -7.69 4.55 15.86
CA LEU A 54 -7.81 5.88 16.47
C LEU A 54 -8.21 5.82 17.94
N ASP A 55 -8.89 4.76 18.38
CA ASP A 55 -9.24 4.59 19.79
C ASP A 55 -8.00 4.37 20.65
N LYS A 56 -7.01 3.62 20.12
CA LYS A 56 -5.70 3.43 20.75
C LYS A 56 -4.85 4.71 20.79
N ASN A 57 -5.15 5.69 19.94
CA ASN A 57 -4.36 6.91 19.79
C ASN A 57 -5.28 8.14 19.92
N PRO A 58 -5.55 8.60 21.15
CA PRO A 58 -6.50 9.68 21.39
C PRO A 58 -6.08 11.02 20.79
N VAL A 59 -4.80 11.19 20.43
CA VAL A 59 -4.27 12.38 19.74
C VAL A 59 -4.73 12.43 18.26
N GLY A 60 -5.06 11.28 17.68
CA GLY A 60 -5.37 11.11 16.26
C GLY A 60 -4.19 10.57 15.45
N MET A 61 -4.50 9.98 14.30
CA MET A 61 -3.52 9.41 13.36
C MET A 61 -3.84 9.80 11.93
N THR A 62 -2.81 9.82 11.09
CA THR A 62 -2.97 10.00 9.64
C THR A 62 -3.34 8.69 8.95
N LEU A 63 -3.95 8.78 7.76
CA LEU A 63 -4.27 7.59 6.96
C LEU A 63 -3.04 6.72 6.63
N PRO A 64 -1.87 7.27 6.26
CA PRO A 64 -0.66 6.47 6.08
C PRO A 64 -0.19 5.80 7.38
N GLU A 65 -0.25 6.46 8.53
CA GLU A 65 0.11 5.86 9.82
C GLU A 65 -0.82 4.70 10.18
N MET A 66 -2.14 4.85 9.97
CA MET A 66 -3.11 3.77 10.17
C MET A 66 -2.85 2.56 9.26
N ALA A 67 -2.28 2.78 8.07
CA ALA A 67 -1.90 1.70 7.16
C ALA A 67 -0.58 0.99 7.54
N GLY A 68 0.18 1.53 8.51
CA GLY A 68 1.53 1.07 8.87
C GLY A 68 2.66 1.74 8.07
N GLY A 69 2.38 2.91 7.48
CA GLY A 69 3.35 3.77 6.80
C GLY A 69 2.97 4.12 5.35
N PRO A 70 3.63 5.13 4.75
CA PRO A 70 3.32 5.65 3.42
C PRO A 70 3.62 4.65 2.29
N ARG A 71 4.50 3.67 2.53
CA ARG A 71 4.83 2.61 1.57
C ARG A 71 3.70 1.58 1.39
N GLN A 72 2.72 1.55 2.30
CA GLN A 72 1.62 0.58 2.28
C GLN A 72 0.44 1.02 1.40
N LEU A 73 0.71 1.36 0.14
CA LEU A 73 -0.28 1.90 -0.81
C LEU A 73 -1.55 1.04 -0.95
N LYS A 74 -1.39 -0.30 -0.93
CA LYS A 74 -2.53 -1.23 -1.01
C LYS A 74 -3.47 -1.08 0.19
N ARG A 75 -2.92 -1.03 1.41
CA ARG A 75 -3.71 -0.83 2.64
C ARG A 75 -4.34 0.56 2.71
N ILE A 76 -3.61 1.59 2.27
CA ILE A 76 -4.13 2.95 2.19
C ILE A 76 -5.37 2.98 1.28
N ARG A 77 -5.31 2.36 0.10
CA ARG A 77 -6.46 2.29 -0.81
C ARG A 77 -7.66 1.58 -0.19
N THR A 78 -7.45 0.51 0.59
CA THR A 78 -8.55 -0.19 1.28
C THR A 78 -9.10 0.58 2.49
N LEU A 79 -8.27 1.38 3.18
CA LEU A 79 -8.70 2.14 4.36
C LEU A 79 -9.42 3.44 3.99
N ARG A 80 -9.18 4.01 2.80
CA ARG A 80 -9.88 5.21 2.31
C ARG A 80 -11.41 5.11 2.36
N PRO A 81 -12.07 4.08 1.79
CA PRO A 81 -13.52 3.98 1.85
C PRO A 81 -14.03 3.82 3.30
N GLN A 82 -13.36 3.00 4.12
CA GLN A 82 -13.73 2.82 5.54
C GLN A 82 -13.61 4.11 6.35
N LEU A 83 -12.58 4.91 6.06
CA LEU A 83 -12.40 6.21 6.67
C LEU A 83 -13.52 7.17 6.24
N ALA A 84 -13.88 7.19 4.95
CA ALA A 84 -14.96 8.03 4.44
C ALA A 84 -16.31 7.66 5.08
N GLU A 85 -16.60 6.37 5.25
CA GLU A 85 -17.80 5.90 5.96
C GLU A 85 -17.81 6.35 7.42
N ALA A 86 -16.68 6.23 8.12
CA ALA A 86 -16.57 6.65 9.51
C ALA A 86 -16.68 8.18 9.69
N ILE A 87 -16.25 8.97 8.71
CA ILE A 87 -16.46 10.43 8.67
C ILE A 87 -17.95 10.74 8.45
N ARG A 88 -18.60 10.06 7.48
CA ARG A 88 -20.05 10.23 7.23
C ARG A 88 -20.89 9.84 8.43
N ALA A 89 -20.48 8.80 9.16
CA ALA A 89 -21.12 8.36 10.40
C ALA A 89 -20.85 9.30 11.59
N GLY A 90 -20.03 10.34 11.44
CA GLY A 90 -19.70 11.28 12.52
C GLY A 90 -18.84 10.68 13.64
N LEU A 91 -18.22 9.52 13.42
CA LEU A 91 -17.36 8.87 14.42
C LEU A 91 -15.97 9.53 14.48
N ILE A 92 -15.48 9.97 13.33
CA ILE A 92 -14.14 10.51 13.13
C ILE A 92 -14.25 11.89 12.51
N MET A 93 -13.41 12.83 12.95
CA MET A 93 -13.25 14.13 12.30
C MET A 93 -11.80 14.36 11.85
N PRO A 94 -11.60 15.06 10.71
CA PRO A 94 -10.31 15.63 10.35
C PRO A 94 -10.01 16.82 11.28
N VAL A 95 -8.82 16.86 11.89
CA VAL A 95 -8.47 17.89 12.90
C VAL A 95 -7.35 18.80 12.45
N SER A 96 -6.30 18.21 11.85
CA SER A 96 -5.09 18.94 11.48
C SER A 96 -4.40 18.26 10.31
N GLN A 97 -3.30 18.84 9.84
CA GLN A 97 -2.41 18.21 8.87
C GLN A 97 -1.04 17.96 9.50
N ARG A 98 -0.48 16.78 9.27
CA ARG A 98 0.87 16.38 9.69
C ARG A 98 1.62 15.88 8.46
N ALA A 99 2.74 16.53 8.14
CA ALA A 99 3.55 16.22 6.95
C ALA A 99 2.73 16.16 5.64
N GLY A 100 1.76 17.07 5.47
CA GLY A 100 0.88 17.11 4.30
C GLY A 100 -0.23 16.05 4.28
N HIS A 101 -0.41 15.29 5.36
CA HIS A 101 -1.49 14.32 5.50
C HIS A 101 -2.49 14.74 6.58
N THR A 102 -3.77 14.55 6.30
CA THR A 102 -4.83 14.83 7.28
C THR A 102 -4.73 13.87 8.46
N VAL A 103 -4.70 14.44 9.66
CA VAL A 103 -4.81 13.74 10.94
C VAL A 103 -6.28 13.63 11.28
N TYR A 104 -6.71 12.39 11.51
CA TYR A 104 -8.08 12.05 11.89
C TYR A 104 -8.12 11.70 13.37
N ARG A 105 -9.19 12.08 14.06
CA ARG A 105 -9.38 11.82 15.49
C ARG A 105 -10.82 11.42 15.76
N LEU A 106 -11.04 10.57 16.77
CA LEU A 106 -12.39 10.20 17.19
C LEU A 106 -13.09 11.36 17.87
N VAL A 107 -14.34 11.60 17.48
CA VAL A 107 -15.19 12.68 18.02
C VAL A 107 -15.37 12.52 19.53
N ARG A 108 -15.52 11.28 20.01
CA ARG A 108 -15.60 10.96 21.45
C ARG A 108 -14.41 11.52 22.26
N HIS A 109 -13.21 11.50 21.70
CA HIS A 109 -11.99 11.96 22.38
C HIS A 109 -11.76 13.46 22.25
N ILE A 110 -12.56 14.15 21.46
CA ILE A 110 -12.54 15.61 21.30
C ILE A 110 -13.55 16.24 22.24
N ALA A 111 -14.74 15.67 22.35
CA ALA A 111 -15.80 16.16 23.23
C ALA A 111 -15.46 16.02 24.73
N ASN A 112 -14.61 15.06 25.11
CA ASN A 112 -14.23 14.80 26.49
C ASN A 112 -12.92 15.47 26.91
N ARG A 113 -12.52 16.56 26.27
CA ARG A 113 -11.28 17.29 26.56
C ARG A 113 -11.58 18.71 27.01
#